data_AF-A0A926TGW6-F1
#
_entry.id   AF-A0A926TGW6-F1
#
_cell.length_a   1.000
_cell.length_b   1.000
_cell.length_c   1.000
_cell.angle_alpha   90.00
_cell.angle_beta   90.00
_cell.angle_gamma   90.00
#
_symmetry.space_group_name_H-M   'P 1'
#
loop_
_entity.id
_entity.type
_entity.pdbx_description
1 polymer ?
#
loop_
_entity_poly.entity_id
_entity_poly.type
_entity_poly.pdbx_seq_one_letter_code
_entity_poly.pdbx_strand_id
1 'polypeptide(L)'
;AASVLEVYQLQAGRYELQTANADDRYWIASMNLFLGVWQGTKEARTGAWLRWWDAAGSLLLWAVERVEVVETIAEQERQRAEQERQQKERLMAYLRSQGIDPNTLL
;
A
#
# COMPACT_ATOMS: atom_id res chain seq x y z
N ALA A 1 -31.32 10.01 0.38
CA ALA A 1 -31.54 9.09 -0.76
C ALA A 1 -30.38 8.12 -0.79
N ALA A 2 -30.64 6.81 -0.76
CA ALA A 2 -29.58 5.81 -0.97
C ALA A 2 -29.03 6.04 -2.37
N SER A 3 -27.74 6.37 -2.47
CA SER A 3 -27.09 6.58 -3.76
C SER A 3 -26.67 5.22 -4.28
N VAL A 4 -27.35 4.74 -5.32
CA VAL A 4 -27.01 3.50 -6.00
C VAL A 4 -25.90 3.80 -7.00
N LEU A 5 -24.77 3.10 -6.86
CA LEU A 5 -23.68 3.16 -7.82
C LEU A 5 -23.78 1.93 -8.71
N GLU A 6 -23.78 2.13 -10.03
CA GLU A 6 -23.62 1.08 -11.01
C GLU A 6 -22.25 1.24 -11.69
N VAL A 7 -21.48 0.17 -11.73
CA VAL A 7 -20.15 0.17 -12.36
C VAL A 7 -20.18 -0.76 -13.57
N TYR A 8 -19.76 -0.24 -14.71
CA TYR A 8 -19.65 -0.98 -15.95
C TYR A 8 -18.17 -1.10 -16.33
N GLN A 9 -17.70 -2.31 -16.58
CA GLN A 9 -16.33 -2.57 -17.00
C GLN A 9 -16.32 -3.02 -18.46
N LEU A 10 -15.39 -2.49 -19.26
CA LEU A 10 -15.19 -2.92 -20.63
C LEU A 10 -14.46 -4.28 -20.64
N GLN A 11 -15.16 -5.34 -21.03
CA GLN A 11 -14.61 -6.69 -21.20
C GLN A 11 -14.95 -7.19 -22.61
N ALA A 12 -13.93 -7.66 -23.34
CA ALA A 12 -14.10 -8.19 -24.71
C ALA A 12 -14.91 -7.29 -25.67
N GLY A 13 -14.78 -5.96 -25.54
CA GLY A 13 -15.44 -4.98 -26.40
C GLY A 13 -16.88 -4.62 -25.99
N ARG A 14 -17.39 -5.11 -24.85
CA ARG A 14 -18.71 -4.76 -24.30
C ARG A 14 -18.59 -4.30 -22.85
N TYR A 15 -19.49 -3.40 -22.44
CA TYR A 15 -19.60 -2.97 -21.04
C TYR A 15 -20.42 -3.99 -20.26
N GLU A 16 -19.81 -4.67 -19.30
CA GLU A 16 -20.48 -5.60 -18.41
C GLU A 16 -20.68 -4.97 -17.03
N LEU A 17 -21.92 -5.06 -16.53
CA LEU A 17 -22.28 -4.62 -15.19
C LEU A 17 -21.51 -5.44 -14.15
N GLN A 18 -20.76 -4.74 -13.31
CA GLN A 18 -20.01 -5.35 -12.22
C GLN A 18 -20.93 -5.60 -11.03
N THR A 19 -20.57 -6.58 -10.22
CA THR A 19 -21.26 -6.87 -8.95
C THR A 19 -20.51 -6.22 -7.82
N ALA A 20 -21.25 -5.56 -6.91
CA ALA A 20 -20.65 -5.01 -5.71
C ALA A 20 -20.33 -6.13 -4.70
N ASN A 21 -19.37 -5.87 -3.82
CA ASN A 21 -19.08 -6.72 -2.67
C ASN A 21 -20.08 -6.49 -1.53
N ALA A 22 -19.87 -7.13 -0.38
CA ALA A 22 -20.74 -7.03 0.80
C ALA A 22 -20.92 -5.60 1.37
N ASP A 23 -20.06 -4.67 0.97
CA ASP A 23 -20.07 -3.28 1.43
C ASP A 23 -20.47 -2.29 0.33
N ASP A 24 -21.14 -2.76 -0.73
CA ASP A 24 -21.54 -1.96 -1.90
C ASP A 24 -20.35 -1.33 -2.65
N ARG A 25 -19.21 -2.04 -2.70
CA ARG A 25 -17.98 -1.60 -3.40
C ARG A 25 -17.65 -2.52 -4.57
N TYR A 26 -17.14 -1.93 -5.65
CA TYR A 26 -16.81 -2.60 -6.91
C TYR A 26 -15.31 -2.78 -7.05
N TRP A 27 -14.87 -4.02 -7.26
CA TRP A 27 -13.46 -4.29 -7.48
C TRP A 27 -13.03 -3.88 -8.88
N ILE A 28 -11.96 -3.08 -8.98
CA ILE A 28 -11.36 -2.67 -10.24
C ILE A 28 -9.98 -3.30 -10.35
N ALA A 29 -9.92 -4.48 -10.97
CA ALA A 29 -8.72 -5.30 -11.08
C ALA A 29 -7.53 -4.57 -11.73
N SER A 30 -7.78 -3.69 -12.71
CA SER A 30 -6.73 -2.90 -13.38
C SER A 30 -6.03 -1.90 -12.46
N MET A 31 -6.70 -1.49 -11.38
CA MET A 31 -6.14 -0.57 -10.38
C MET A 31 -5.79 -1.29 -9.08
N ASN A 32 -6.24 -2.54 -8.91
CA ASN A 32 -6.15 -3.32 -7.66
C ASN A 32 -6.80 -2.58 -6.48
N LEU A 33 -7.94 -1.92 -6.73
CA LEU A 33 -8.68 -1.09 -5.78
C LEU A 33 -10.18 -1.33 -5.87
N PHE A 34 -10.87 -1.09 -4.76
CA PHE A 34 -12.32 -1.03 -4.70
C PHE A 34 -12.81 0.41 -4.95
N LEU A 35 -13.86 0.56 -5.75
CA LEU A 35 -14.60 1.80 -5.96
C LEU A 35 -15.96 1.71 -5.25
N GLY A 36 -16.30 2.72 -4.47
CA GLY A 36 -17.57 2.71 -3.73
C GLY A 36 -18.09 4.11 -3.43
N VAL A 37 -19.26 4.15 -2.80
CA VAL A 37 -19.90 5.39 -2.36
C VAL A 37 -19.56 5.65 -0.90
N TRP A 38 -18.97 6.82 -0.64
CA TRP A 38 -18.71 7.34 0.69
C TRP A 38 -19.63 8.52 0.99
N GLN A 39 -20.35 8.48 2.11
CA GLN A 39 -21.19 9.58 2.54
C GLN A 39 -20.39 10.54 3.42
N GLY A 40 -20.34 11.81 3.04
CA GLY A 40 -19.74 12.84 3.88
C GLY A 40 -19.66 14.20 3.22
N THR A 41 -18.97 15.11 3.91
CA THR A 41 -18.85 16.51 3.50
C THR A 41 -17.49 16.77 2.90
N LYS A 42 -17.47 17.20 1.65
CA LYS A 42 -16.26 17.62 0.93
C LYS A 42 -16.51 18.99 0.32
N GLU A 43 -15.59 19.94 0.51
CA GLU A 43 -15.66 21.28 -0.09
C GLU A 43 -17.02 21.97 0.11
N ALA A 44 -17.52 21.95 1.35
CA ALA A 44 -18.82 22.48 1.75
C ALA A 44 -20.06 21.80 1.10
N ARG A 45 -19.88 20.68 0.41
CA ARG A 45 -20.96 19.86 -0.16
C ARG A 45 -21.07 18.53 0.59
N THR A 46 -22.18 18.36 1.28
CA THR A 46 -22.55 17.10 1.95
C THR A 46 -23.28 16.21 0.97
N GLY A 47 -22.79 14.99 0.76
CA GLY A 47 -23.42 14.06 -0.17
C GLY A 47 -22.71 12.72 -0.29
N ALA A 48 -23.17 11.95 -1.27
CA ALA A 48 -22.54 10.71 -1.70
C ALA A 48 -21.40 11.02 -2.67
N TRP A 49 -20.19 10.66 -2.28
CA TRP A 49 -18.97 10.85 -3.07
C TRP A 49 -18.38 9.51 -3.47
N LEU A 50 -17.79 9.46 -4.66
CA LEU A 50 -17.00 8.31 -5.08
C LEU A 50 -15.63 8.34 -4.39
N ARG A 51 -15.25 7.22 -3.78
CA ARG A 51 -13.97 7.02 -3.11
C ARG A 51 -13.33 5.71 -3.53
N TRP A 52 -12.03 5.63 -3.33
CA TRP A 52 -11.26 4.41 -3.54
C TRP A 52 -10.94 3.76 -2.20
N TRP A 53 -10.98 2.44 -2.14
CA TRP A 53 -10.53 1.62 -1.03
C TRP A 53 -9.47 0.64 -1.50
N ASP A 54 -8.54 0.29 -0.62
CA ASP A 54 -7.54 -0.74 -0.88
C ASP A 54 -8.11 -2.15 -0.76
N ALA A 55 -7.31 -3.16 -1.12
CA ALA A 55 -7.68 -4.58 -1.01
C ALA A 55 -8.00 -5.03 0.44
N ALA A 56 -7.48 -4.33 1.45
CA ALA A 56 -7.75 -4.59 2.86
C ALA A 56 -9.06 -3.94 3.33
N GLY A 57 -9.75 -3.19 2.47
CA GLY A 57 -10.99 -2.49 2.79
C GLY A 57 -10.79 -1.15 3.48
N SER A 58 -9.55 -0.65 3.56
CA SER A 58 -9.22 0.68 4.09
C SER A 58 -9.46 1.74 3.03
N LEU A 59 -10.05 2.86 3.43
CA LEU A 59 -10.27 4.01 2.54
C LEU A 59 -8.92 4.55 2.10
N LEU A 60 -8.66 4.65 0.79
CA LEU A 60 -7.49 5.36 0.30
C LEU A 60 -7.66 6.84 0.63
N LEU A 61 -6.87 7.26 1.62
CA LEU A 61 -6.58 8.65 1.90
C LEU A 61 -5.92 9.29 0.68
N TRP A 62 -6.16 10.57 0.46
CA TRP A 62 -5.70 11.23 -0.76
C TRP A 62 -4.17 11.20 -0.87
N ALA A 63 -3.65 11.22 -2.10
CA ALA A 63 -2.24 11.01 -2.44
C ALA A 63 -1.23 11.89 -1.67
N VAL A 64 -1.68 12.94 -0.97
CA VAL A 64 -0.85 13.82 -0.14
C VAL A 64 -0.36 13.10 1.13
N GLU A 65 -1.04 12.07 1.63
CA GLU A 65 -0.58 11.29 2.81
C GLU A 65 0.32 10.09 2.44
N ARG A 66 0.57 9.84 1.15
CA ARG A 66 1.44 8.74 0.69
C ARG A 66 2.93 9.03 0.78
N VAL A 67 3.34 10.29 0.98
CA VAL A 67 4.76 10.65 1.04
C VAL A 67 5.39 10.23 2.37
N GLU A 68 4.70 10.45 3.51
CA GLU A 68 5.23 10.10 4.84
C GLU A 68 5.35 8.59 5.08
N VAL A 69 4.43 7.79 4.53
CA VAL A 69 4.46 6.33 4.71
C VAL A 69 5.63 5.68 3.95
N VAL A 70 5.92 6.17 2.74
CA VAL A 70 7.05 5.65 1.94
C VAL A 70 8.38 6.05 2.57
N GLU A 71 8.50 7.26 3.11
CA GLU A 71 9.69 7.70 3.84
C GLU A 71 9.92 6.86 5.11
N THR A 72 8.87 6.54 5.86
CA THR A 72 9.00 5.74 7.09
C THR A 72 9.48 4.32 6.81
N ILE A 73 8.97 3.68 5.75
CA ILE A 73 9.40 2.32 5.36
C ILE A 73 10.84 2.34 4.83
N ALA A 74 11.20 3.36 4.04
CA ALA A 74 12.57 3.51 3.53
C ALA A 74 13.59 3.75 4.65
N GLU A 75 13.23 4.52 5.68
CA GLU A 75 14.10 4.76 6.84
C GLU A 75 14.26 3.51 7.71
N GLN A 76 13.18 2.74 7.89
CA GLN A 76 13.23 1.50 8.67
C GLN A 76 14.08 0.40 7.99
N GLU A 77 13.99 0.28 6.67
CA GLU A 77 14.86 -0.59 5.86
C GLU A 77 16.33 -0.15 5.93
N ARG A 78 16.61 1.16 5.83
CA ARG A 78 17.97 1.69 6.00
C ARG A 78 18.56 1.37 7.37
N GLN A 79 17.79 1.54 8.45
CA GLN A 79 18.26 1.23 9.79
C GLN A 79 18.57 -0.26 9.97
N ARG A 80 17.76 -1.16 9.39
CA ARG A 80 18.04 -2.60 9.44
C ARG A 80 19.31 -2.96 8.67
N ALA A 81 19.47 -2.44 7.46
CA ALA A 81 20.66 -2.67 6.65
C ALA A 81 21.94 -2.15 7.33
N GLU A 82 21.86 -1.01 8.01
CA GLU A 82 22.98 -0.43 8.76
C GLU A 82 23.33 -1.26 10.01
N GLN A 83 22.32 -1.74 10.76
CA GLN A 83 22.55 -2.62 11.90
C GLN A 83 23.22 -3.93 11.49
N GLU A 84 22.77 -4.55 10.41
CA GLU A 84 23.41 -5.77 9.89
C GLU A 84 24.85 -5.53 9.44
N ARG A 85 25.12 -4.40 8.78
CA ARG A 85 26.49 -4.00 8.42
C ARG A 85 27.38 -3.85 9.64
N GLN A 86 26.92 -3.13 10.66
CA GLN A 86 27.70 -2.92 11.88
C GLN A 86 27.93 -4.22 12.65
N GLN A 87 26.94 -5.11 12.71
CA GLN A 87 27.12 -6.43 13.33
C GLN A 87 28.11 -7.29 12.56
N LYS A 88 28.01 -7.30 11.21
CA LYS A 88 28.94 -8.03 10.35
C LYS A 88 30.37 -7.49 10.49
N GLU A 89 30.54 -6.17 10.55
CA GLU A 89 31.84 -5.54 10.69
C GLU A 89 32.46 -5.80 12.07
N ARG A 90 31.66 -5.74 13.15
CA ARG A 90 32.10 -6.14 14.50
C ARG A 90 32.51 -7.61 14.55
N LEU A 91 31.73 -8.48 13.91
CA LEU A 91 32.04 -9.91 13.86
C LEU A 91 33.33 -10.18 13.06
N MET A 92 33.52 -9.51 11.92
CA MET A 92 34.75 -9.59 11.14
C MET A 92 35.96 -9.07 11.94
N ALA A 93 35.81 -7.95 12.65
CA ALA A 93 36.85 -7.41 13.52
C ALA A 93 37.19 -8.35 14.68
N TYR A 94 36.18 -9.00 15.27
CA TYR A 94 36.36 -10.01 16.31
C TYR A 94 37.08 -11.26 15.77
N LEU A 95 36.66 -11.79 14.63
CA LEU A 95 37.32 -12.93 13.98
C LEU A 95 38.79 -12.62 13.66
N ARG A 96 39.08 -11.42 13.14
CA ARG A 96 40.46 -10.95 12.91
C ARG A 96 41.27 -10.84 14.20
N SER A 97 40.66 -10.38 15.30
CA SER A 97 41.36 -10.30 16.60
C SER A 97 41.66 -11.68 17.21
N GLN A 98 40.87 -12.69 16.85
CA GLN A 98 41.13 -14.11 17.17
C GLN A 98 42.11 -14.78 16.19
N GLY A 99 42.66 -14.05 15.21
CA GLY A 99 43.59 -14.59 14.23
C GLY A 99 42.94 -15.43 13.12
N ILE A 100 41.62 -15.38 12.99
CA ILE A 100 40.85 -16.07 11.95
C ILE A 100 40.60 -15.08 10.81
N ASP A 101 41.04 -15.40 9.60
CA ASP A 101 40.82 -14.53 8.44
C ASP A 101 39.37 -14.68 7.93
N PRO A 102 38.49 -13.67 8.09
CA PRO A 102 37.06 -13.80 7.78
C PRO A 102 36.80 -14.01 6.28
N ASN A 103 37.75 -13.64 5.42
CA ASN A 103 37.66 -13.85 3.96
C ASN A 103 37.84 -15.31 3.53
N THR A 104 38.24 -16.19 4.45
CA THR A 104 38.35 -17.64 4.18
C THR A 104 37.11 -18.43 4.58
N LEU A 105 36.11 -17.78 5.21
CA LEU A 105 34.85 -18.38 5.67
C LEU A 105 33.65 -18.05 4.77
N LEU A 106 33.83 -17.19 3.76
CA LEU A 106 32.85 -16.81 2.73
C LEU A 106 33.17 -17.51 1.42
#